data_AF-A0A9D6UVF4-F1
#
_entry.id   AF-A0A9D6UVF4-F1
#
_cell.length_a   1.000
_cell.length_b   1.000
_cell.length_c   1.000
_cell.angle_alpha   90.00
_cell.angle_beta   90.00
_cell.angle_gamma   90.00
#
_symmetry.space_group_name_H-M   'P 1'
#
loop_
_entity.id
_entity.type
_entity.pdbx_description
1 polymer ?
#
loop_
_entity_poly.entity_id
_entity_poly.type
_entity_poly.pdbx_seq_one_letter_code
_entity_poly.pdbx_strand_id
1 'polypeptide(L)' 'MKLSKVMHIVSILLSVFGAVLLVGAWIAGASGTFIGLSQAHLYNDAIAIELIAIAASVCVLARMQMEKDNPGKLNII' A
#
# COMPACT_ATOMS: atom_id res chain seq x y z
N MET A 1 4.62 18.32 -9.03
CA MET A 1 5.20 16.97 -9.27
C MET A 1 4.24 16.18 -10.15
N LYS A 2 4.73 15.31 -11.06
CA LYS A 2 3.83 14.44 -11.85
C LYS A 2 3.08 13.49 -10.90
N LEU A 3 1.77 13.37 -11.07
CA LEU A 3 0.89 12.61 -10.17
C LEU A 3 1.31 11.12 -10.07
N SER A 4 1.89 10.57 -11.13
CA SER A 4 2.46 9.22 -11.15
C SER A 4 3.60 9.02 -10.14
N LYS A 5 4.48 10.01 -9.93
CA LYS A 5 5.53 9.92 -8.89
C LYS A 5 4.95 9.91 -7.47
N VAL A 6 3.89 10.68 -7.23
CA VAL A 6 3.24 10.75 -5.91
C VAL A 6 2.60 9.41 -5.59
N MET A 7 1.83 8.82 -6.52
CA MET A 7 1.19 7.53 -6.28
C MET A 7 2.21 6.38 -6.13
N HIS A 8 3.37 6.45 -6.80
CA HIS A 8 4.41 5.44 -6.64
C HIS A 8 5.06 5.47 -5.25
N ILE A 9 5.33 6.66 -4.73
CA ILE A 9 5.84 6.84 -3.35
C ILE A 9 4.79 6.37 -2.33
N VAL A 10 3.52 6.70 -2.55
CA VAL A 10 2.42 6.26 -1.67
C VAL A 10 2.30 4.74 -1.65
N SER A 11 2.43 4.07 -2.80
CA SER A 11 2.43 2.60 -2.88
C SER A 11 3.58 1.97 -2.06
N ILE A 12 4.78 2.53 -2.14
CA ILE A 12 5.93 2.07 -1.34
C ILE A 12 5.66 2.25 0.16
N LEU A 13 5.14 3.42 0.57
CA LEU A 13 4.81 3.67 1.97
C LEU A 13 3.75 2.71 2.51
N LEU A 14 2.71 2.42 1.73
CA LEU A 14 1.69 1.43 2.09
C LEU A 14 2.28 0.03 2.27
N SER A 15 3.13 -0.40 1.34
CA SER A 15 3.78 -1.72 1.42
C SER A 15 4.68 -1.85 2.65
N VAL A 16 5.47 -0.81 2.97
CA VAL A 16 6.28 -0.77 4.19
C VAL A 16 5.39 -0.83 5.44
N PHE A 17 4.26 -0.12 5.43
CA PHE A 17 3.34 -0.11 6.56
C PHE A 17 2.66 -1.48 6.78
N GLY A 18 2.29 -2.17 5.71
CA GLY A 18 1.79 -3.55 5.75
C GLY A 18 2.79 -4.52 6.38
N ALA A 19 4.07 -4.43 5.98
CA ALA A 19 5.14 -5.24 6.57
C ALA A 19 5.34 -4.95 8.07
N VAL A 20 5.25 -3.69 8.50
CA VAL A 20 5.35 -3.31 9.92
C VAL A 20 4.19 -3.87 10.74
N LEU A 21 2.96 -3.86 10.21
CA LEU A 21 1.81 -4.47 10.88
C LEU A 21 1.97 -5.99 11.01
N LEU A 22 2.51 -6.66 9.99
CA LEU A 22 2.79 -8.09 10.04
C LEU A 22 3.83 -8.44 11.12
N VAL A 23 4.89 -7.65 11.21
CA VAL A 23 5.92 -7.80 12.27
C VAL A 23 5.30 -7.50 13.65
N GLY A 24 4.46 -6.48 13.75
CA GLY A 24 3.71 -6.17 14.97
C GLY A 24 2.79 -7.32 15.41
N ALA A 25 2.09 -7.96 14.45
CA ALA A 25 1.27 -9.14 14.70
C ALA A 25 2.12 -10.31 15.22
N TRP A 26 3.30 -10.53 14.63
CA TRP A 26 4.23 -11.57 15.07
C TRP A 26 4.73 -11.34 16.50
N ILE A 27 5.04 -10.08 16.86
CA ILE A 27 5.49 -9.71 18.21
C ILE A 27 4.34 -9.81 19.23
N ALA A 28 3.10 -9.51 18.83
CA ALA A 28 1.94 -9.62 19.71
C ALA A 28 1.76 -11.05 20.24
N GLY A 29 2.00 -12.08 19.40
CA GLY A 29 1.80 -13.48 19.78
C GLY A 29 0.33 -13.82 20.10
N ALA A 30 0.03 -15.12 20.27
CA ALA A 30 -1.35 -15.65 20.27
C ALA A 30 -2.27 -15.08 21.36
N SER A 31 -1.72 -14.40 22.37
CA SER A 31 -2.49 -13.81 23.47
C SER A 31 -1.99 -12.42 23.89
N GLY A 32 -1.02 -11.85 23.20
CA GLY A 32 -0.50 -10.53 23.52
C GLY A 32 -1.13 -9.44 22.67
N THR A 33 -0.91 -8.22 23.11
CA THR A 33 -1.30 -7.00 22.40
C THR A 33 -0.03 -6.27 21.97
N PHE A 34 0.02 -5.89 20.69
CA PHE A 34 1.04 -4.97 20.20
C PHE A 34 0.33 -3.64 19.98
N ILE A 35 0.86 -2.57 20.58
CA ILE A 35 0.27 -1.22 20.59
C ILE A 35 -1.21 -1.15 21.07
N GLY A 36 -1.65 -2.10 21.90
CA GLY A 36 -3.04 -2.21 22.37
C GLY A 36 -4.00 -2.90 21.40
N LEU A 37 -3.53 -3.35 20.24
CA LEU A 37 -4.30 -4.12 19.26
C LEU A 37 -4.04 -5.62 19.43
N SER A 38 -5.08 -6.43 19.22
CA SER A 38 -4.97 -7.88 19.25
C SER A 38 -4.27 -8.40 17.98
N GLN A 39 -3.63 -9.56 18.10
CA GLN A 39 -2.96 -10.23 17.00
C GLN A 39 -3.86 -10.39 15.75
N ALA A 40 -5.13 -10.76 15.94
CA ALA A 40 -6.08 -10.95 14.83
C ALA A 40 -6.37 -9.65 14.07
N HIS A 41 -6.47 -8.52 14.78
CA HIS A 41 -6.64 -7.20 14.15
C HIS A 41 -5.41 -6.83 13.34
N LEU A 42 -4.20 -7.01 13.90
CA LEU A 42 -2.96 -6.68 13.20
C LEU A 42 -2.75 -7.54 11.94
N TYR A 43 -3.13 -8.83 11.96
CA TYR A 43 -3.11 -9.66 10.75
C TYR A 43 -4.13 -9.20 9.70
N ASN A 44 -5.37 -8.91 10.09
CA ASN A 44 -6.38 -8.43 9.15
C ASN A 44 -5.99 -7.09 8.53
N ASP A 45 -5.46 -6.16 9.32
CA ASP A 45 -5.01 -4.87 8.83
C ASP A 45 -3.79 -5.02 7.92
N ALA A 46 -2.83 -5.88 8.26
CA ALA A 46 -1.69 -6.17 7.39
C ALA A 46 -2.14 -6.73 6.03
N ILE A 47 -3.06 -7.70 6.02
CA ILE A 47 -3.60 -8.28 4.78
C ILE A 47 -4.34 -7.23 3.96
N ALA A 48 -5.19 -6.42 4.60
CA ALA A 48 -5.95 -5.38 3.91
C ALA A 48 -5.03 -4.32 3.28
N ILE A 49 -4.02 -3.85 4.03
CA ILE A 49 -3.06 -2.86 3.52
C ILE A 49 -2.22 -3.44 2.39
N GLU A 50 -1.79 -4.70 2.47
CA GLU A 50 -1.02 -5.35 1.39
C GLU A 50 -1.86 -5.46 0.10
N LEU A 51 -3.14 -5.86 0.20
CA LEU A 51 -4.05 -5.93 -0.95
C LEU A 51 -4.27 -4.54 -1.59
N ILE A 52 -4.47 -3.51 -0.77
CA ILE A 52 -4.62 -2.13 -1.24
C ILE A 52 -3.30 -1.65 -1.89
N ALA A 53 -2.15 -1.99 -1.31
CA ALA A 53 -0.84 -1.63 -1.86
C ALA A 53 -0.62 -2.27 -3.24
N ILE A 54 -0.95 -3.55 -3.40
CA ILE A 54 -0.86 -4.25 -4.69
C ILE A 54 -1.80 -3.62 -5.71
N ALA A 55 -3.07 -3.40 -5.36
CA ALA A 55 -4.05 -2.78 -6.25
C ALA A 55 -3.63 -1.37 -6.69
N ALA A 56 -3.14 -0.55 -5.75
CA ALA A 56 -2.61 0.77 -6.04
C ALA A 56 -1.38 0.70 -6.95
N SER A 57 -0.47 -0.25 -6.71
CA SER A 57 0.74 -0.44 -7.53
C SER A 57 0.41 -0.84 -8.97
N VAL A 58 -0.55 -1.75 -9.17
CA VAL A 58 -1.04 -2.13 -10.51
C VAL A 58 -1.71 -0.94 -11.21
N CYS A 59 -2.52 -0.15 -10.50
CA CYS A 59 -3.13 1.06 -11.04
C CYS A 59 -2.08 2.09 -11.46
N VAL A 60 -1.03 2.31 -10.64
CA VAL A 60 0.10 3.17 -10.98
C VAL A 60 0.80 2.69 -12.24
N LEU A 61 1.13 1.39 -12.32
CA LEU A 61 1.78 0.80 -13.49
C LEU A 61 0.95 0.97 -14.76
N ALA A 62 -0.36 0.67 -14.69
CA ALA A 62 -1.27 0.84 -15.82
C ALA A 62 -1.33 2.31 -16.27
N ARG A 63 -1.35 3.25 -15.33
CA ARG A 63 -1.43 4.68 -15.62
C ARG A 63 -0.11 5.24 -16.15
N MET A 64 1.03 4.75 -15.68
CA MET A 64 2.34 5.06 -16.26
C MET A 64 2.48 4.52 -17.69
N GLN A 65 1.93 3.34 -17.97
CA GLN A 65 1.90 2.76 -19.30
C GLN A 65 1.08 3.65 -20.25
N MET A 66 -0.11 4.11 -19.83
CA MET A 66 -0.95 5.04 -20.60
C MET A 66 -0.29 6.41 -20.81
N GLU A 67 0.41 6.95 -19.81
CA GLU A 67 1.19 8.20 -19.93
C GLU A 67 2.34 8.08 -20.93
N LYS A 68 2.96 6.90 -21.03
CA LYS A 68 4.01 6.61 -22.01
C LYS A 68 3.46 6.43 -23.42
N ASP A 69 2.29 5.82 -23.55
CA ASP A 69 1.68 5.53 -24.85
C ASP A 69 0.99 6.76 -25.46
N ASN A 70 0.51 7.70 -24.64
CA ASN A 70 -0.20 8.89 -25.12
C ASN A 70 0.17 10.19 -24.34
N PRO A 71 1.35 10.78 -24.62
CA PRO A 71 1.91 11.88 -23.82
C PRO A 71 1.14 13.21 -23.88
N GLY A 72 0.17 13.36 -24.79
CA GLY A 72 -0.58 14.60 -25.03
C GLY A 72 -1.97 14.70 -24.39
N LYS A 73 -2.50 13.63 -23.79
CA LYS A 73 -3.91 13.58 -23.34
C LYS A 73 -4.10 13.68 -21.82
N LEU A 74 -3.04 13.99 -21.07
CA LEU A 74 -3.11 14.08 -19.61
C LEU A 74 -3.64 15.44 -19.14
N ASN A 75 -4.85 15.79 -19.59
CA ASN A 75 -5.63 16.86 -18.98
C ASN A 75 -6.66 16.18 -18.09
N ILE A 76 -6.31 16.02 -16.82
CA ILE A 76 -7.20 15.46 -15.80
C ILE A 76 -7.56 16.62 -14.88
N ILE A 77 -8.64 17.29 -15.25
CA ILE A 77 -9.59 17.89 -14.30
C ILE A 77 -10.71 16.88 -14.17
#